data_AF-A0A556QJZ9-F1
#
_entry.id   AF-A0A556QJZ9-F1
#
_cell.length_a   1.000
_cell.length_b   1.000
_cell.length_c   1.000
_cell.angle_alpha   90.00
_cell.angle_beta   90.00
_cell.angle_gamma   90.00
#
_symmetry.space_group_name_H-M   'P 1'
#
loop_
_entity.id
_entity.type
_entity.pdbx_description
1 polymer ?
#
loop_
_entity_poly.entity_id
_entity_poly.type
_entity_poly.pdbx_seq_one_letter_code
_entity_poly.pdbx_strand_id
1 'polypeptide(L)'
;MKKLICALLALAAVSPLCAQRFILKDGKALNQADVVLKDGKLVRAVAAGAEVSYPLSQVARLDWPEPEEVEQARQLVAAGKGVEAEEKITPIYRQFAPYSKLPGSWWGEAALIRARALLAQQKNDETERAARELMSTSTDSETVAAAQLIMARIQMLLNKADIADAMLDEIMRKDASSEIEARAAILRGDIAYARKEFSKALEFYLQVPVFYGTEDAVMPVALLGSARAYRGYGDSARAERAYLDIIVTYPDTAEAAVAKTESARL
;
A
#
# COMPACT_ATOMS: atom_id res chain seq x y z
N MET A 1 -14.57 52.72 -38.71
CA MET A 1 -15.03 51.81 -37.63
C MET A 1 -15.39 50.46 -38.24
N LYS A 2 -14.43 49.51 -38.30
CA LYS A 2 -14.67 48.12 -38.72
C LYS A 2 -14.31 47.23 -37.53
N LYS A 3 -15.29 46.51 -37.00
CA LYS A 3 -15.13 45.58 -35.87
C LYS A 3 -14.43 44.32 -36.39
N LEU A 4 -13.20 44.05 -35.93
CA LEU A 4 -12.59 42.73 -36.04
C LEU A 4 -13.20 41.84 -34.95
N ILE A 5 -13.89 40.79 -35.38
CA ILE A 5 -14.33 39.70 -34.52
C ILE A 5 -13.22 38.66 -34.54
N CYS A 6 -12.41 38.61 -33.47
CA CYS A 6 -11.49 37.49 -33.24
C CYS A 6 -12.32 36.30 -32.74
N ALA A 7 -12.49 35.30 -33.60
CA ALA A 7 -12.97 33.99 -33.20
C ALA A 7 -11.84 33.29 -32.42
N LEU A 8 -12.01 33.15 -31.11
CA LEU A 8 -11.20 32.22 -30.32
C LEU A 8 -11.63 30.79 -30.69
N LEU A 9 -10.74 30.07 -31.38
CA LEU A 9 -10.80 28.61 -31.44
C LEU A 9 -10.47 28.06 -30.04
N ALA A 10 -11.48 27.55 -29.35
CA ALA A 10 -11.26 26.68 -28.21
C ALA A 10 -10.68 25.36 -28.73
N LEU A 11 -9.38 25.13 -28.52
CA LEU A 11 -8.81 23.79 -28.58
C LEU A 11 -9.42 23.00 -27.41
N ALA A 12 -10.42 22.17 -27.71
CA ALA A 12 -10.78 21.09 -26.80
C ALA A 12 -9.58 20.14 -26.73
N ALA A 13 -8.89 20.14 -25.59
CA ALA A 13 -7.96 19.07 -25.27
C ALA A 13 -8.76 17.78 -25.19
N VAL A 14 -8.72 16.99 -26.27
CA VAL A 14 -9.15 15.60 -26.23
C VAL A 14 -8.12 14.89 -25.37
N SER A 15 -8.39 14.76 -24.07
CA SER A 15 -7.66 13.82 -23.23
C SER A 15 -7.69 12.48 -23.96
N PRO A 16 -6.54 11.85 -24.27
CA PRO A 16 -6.59 10.51 -24.80
C PRO A 16 -7.30 9.68 -23.74
N LEU A 17 -8.47 9.14 -24.06
CA LEU A 17 -8.98 7.97 -23.36
C LEU A 17 -7.81 6.99 -23.39
N CYS A 18 -7.10 6.83 -22.27
CA CYS A 18 -5.98 5.90 -22.17
C CYS A 18 -6.56 4.53 -22.50
N ALA A 19 -6.33 4.10 -23.73
CA ALA A 19 -6.89 2.85 -24.22
C ALA A 19 -6.31 1.72 -23.37
N GLN A 20 -7.19 0.97 -22.74
CA GLN A 20 -6.85 -0.23 -21.98
C GLN A 20 -6.36 -1.30 -22.93
N ARG A 21 -5.09 -1.72 -22.81
CA ARG A 21 -4.44 -2.56 -23.83
C ARG A 21 -3.64 -3.70 -23.24
N PHE A 22 -3.85 -4.89 -23.78
CA PHE A 22 -2.95 -6.02 -23.60
C PHE A 22 -1.75 -5.86 -24.54
N ILE A 23 -0.53 -5.87 -23.99
CA ILE A 23 0.70 -5.84 -24.78
C ILE A 23 1.24 -7.27 -24.88
N LEU A 24 1.33 -7.80 -26.08
CA LEU A 24 1.86 -9.13 -26.35
C LEU A 24 3.40 -9.13 -26.38
N LYS A 25 4.01 -10.30 -26.21
CA LYS A 25 5.47 -10.50 -26.24
C LYS A 25 6.12 -10.14 -27.58
N ASP A 26 5.35 -10.16 -28.67
CA ASP A 26 5.79 -9.72 -30.00
C ASP A 26 5.66 -8.20 -30.21
N GLY A 27 5.24 -7.45 -29.18
CA GLY A 27 5.04 -6.00 -29.21
C GLY A 27 3.66 -5.56 -29.72
N LYS A 28 2.80 -6.48 -30.18
CA LYS A 28 1.45 -6.14 -30.63
C LYS A 28 0.56 -5.72 -29.45
N ALA A 29 -0.23 -4.68 -29.64
CA ALA A 29 -1.25 -4.27 -28.69
C ALA A 29 -2.65 -4.76 -29.11
N LEU A 30 -3.41 -5.30 -28.15
CA LEU A 30 -4.83 -5.63 -28.31
C LEU A 30 -5.64 -4.69 -27.39
N ASN A 31 -6.61 -3.96 -27.92
CA ASN A 31 -7.50 -3.16 -27.07
C ASN A 31 -8.43 -4.09 -26.28
N GLN A 32 -8.70 -3.73 -25.03
CA GLN A 32 -9.59 -4.50 -24.16
C GLN A 32 -11.00 -4.62 -24.74
N ALA A 33 -11.50 -3.59 -25.42
CA ALA A 33 -12.82 -3.60 -26.07
C ALA A 33 -12.94 -4.61 -27.22
N ASP A 34 -11.82 -5.03 -27.81
CA ASP A 34 -11.79 -5.92 -28.98
C ASP A 34 -11.71 -7.41 -28.58
N VAL A 35 -11.51 -7.71 -27.30
CA VAL A 35 -11.21 -9.07 -26.84
C VAL A 35 -12.09 -9.48 -25.68
N VAL A 36 -12.39 -10.78 -25.61
CA VAL A 36 -13.07 -11.40 -24.47
C VAL A 36 -12.16 -12.47 -23.88
N LEU A 37 -12.03 -12.49 -22.55
CA LEU A 37 -11.32 -13.55 -21.86
C LEU A 37 -12.21 -14.81 -21.81
N LYS A 38 -11.75 -15.90 -22.43
CA LYS A 38 -12.38 -17.24 -22.36
C LYS A 38 -11.31 -18.29 -22.11
N ASP A 39 -11.48 -19.13 -21.11
CA ASP A 39 -10.58 -20.24 -20.79
C ASP A 39 -9.09 -19.86 -20.75
N GLY A 40 -8.76 -18.70 -20.16
CA GLY A 40 -7.39 -18.20 -20.05
C GLY A 40 -6.78 -17.70 -21.37
N LYS A 41 -7.62 -17.44 -22.37
CA LYS A 41 -7.24 -16.88 -23.68
C LYS A 41 -8.02 -15.62 -23.98
N LEU A 42 -7.35 -14.62 -24.53
CA LEU A 42 -7.99 -13.45 -25.13
C LEU A 42 -8.48 -13.86 -26.51
N VAL A 43 -9.80 -13.89 -26.69
CA VAL A 43 -10.46 -14.24 -27.95
C VAL A 43 -10.89 -12.96 -28.64
N ARG A 44 -10.41 -12.76 -29.86
CA ARG A 44 -10.79 -11.66 -30.74
C ARG A 44 -11.57 -12.20 -31.93
N ALA A 45 -12.80 -11.74 -32.10
CA ALA A 45 -13.55 -12.00 -33.32
C ALA A 45 -12.90 -11.30 -34.51
N VAL A 46 -12.83 -11.97 -35.66
CA VAL A 46 -12.36 -11.39 -36.93
C VAL A 46 -13.46 -11.52 -37.99
N ALA A 47 -13.23 -10.87 -39.14
CA ALA A 47 -14.17 -10.91 -40.26
C ALA A 47 -14.49 -12.36 -40.68
N ALA A 48 -15.69 -12.56 -41.24
CA ALA A 48 -16.22 -13.85 -41.66
C ALA A 48 -16.42 -14.89 -40.53
N GLY A 49 -16.55 -14.43 -39.27
CA GLY A 49 -16.91 -15.29 -38.13
C GLY A 49 -15.77 -16.16 -37.60
N ALA A 50 -14.54 -15.95 -38.08
CA ALA A 50 -13.37 -16.60 -37.50
C ALA A 50 -12.97 -15.91 -36.17
N GLU A 51 -12.27 -16.64 -35.31
CA GLU A 51 -11.74 -16.14 -34.05
C GLU A 51 -10.23 -16.32 -33.99
N VAL A 52 -9.53 -15.32 -33.43
CA VAL A 52 -8.10 -15.43 -33.11
C VAL A 52 -7.96 -15.45 -31.60
N SER A 53 -7.31 -16.49 -31.08
CA SER A 53 -7.08 -16.68 -29.65
C SER A 53 -5.64 -16.43 -29.27
N TYR A 54 -5.41 -15.65 -28.21
CA TYR A 54 -4.09 -15.39 -27.63
C TYR A 54 -4.07 -15.90 -26.19
N PRO A 55 -3.31 -16.95 -25.86
CA PRO A 55 -3.11 -17.36 -24.47
C PRO A 55 -2.57 -16.22 -23.61
N LEU A 56 -3.01 -16.11 -22.35
CA LEU A 56 -2.47 -15.09 -21.43
C LEU A 56 -0.95 -15.19 -21.25
N SER A 57 -0.36 -16.37 -21.44
CA SER A 57 1.10 -16.57 -21.44
C SER A 57 1.84 -15.84 -22.57
N GLN A 58 1.13 -15.38 -23.61
CA GLN A 58 1.68 -14.52 -24.67
C GLN A 58 1.55 -13.02 -24.35
N VAL A 59 0.78 -12.66 -23.33
CA VAL A 59 0.68 -11.28 -22.85
C VAL A 59 1.93 -10.97 -22.03
N ALA A 60 2.67 -9.94 -22.43
CA ALA A 60 3.85 -9.46 -21.72
C ALA A 60 3.46 -8.57 -20.55
N ARG A 61 2.51 -7.65 -20.75
CA ARG A 61 2.01 -6.75 -19.70
C ARG A 61 0.63 -6.19 -20.02
N LEU A 62 -0.01 -5.67 -18.99
CA LEU A 62 -1.18 -4.83 -19.07
C LEU A 62 -0.76 -3.36 -19.16
N ASP A 63 -1.48 -2.57 -19.95
CA ASP A 63 -1.39 -1.12 -20.03
C ASP A 63 -2.76 -0.50 -19.68
N TRP A 64 -3.01 -0.31 -18.38
CA TRP A 64 -4.23 0.27 -17.84
C TRP A 64 -3.87 1.52 -17.02
N PRO A 65 -4.64 2.61 -17.13
CA PRO A 65 -4.53 3.71 -16.17
C PRO A 65 -4.89 3.21 -14.76
N GLU A 66 -4.44 3.94 -13.75
CA GLU A 66 -4.86 3.70 -12.37
C GLU A 66 -6.39 3.86 -12.24
N PRO A 67 -7.11 2.85 -11.73
CA PRO A 67 -8.52 2.99 -11.40
C PRO A 67 -8.72 4.02 -10.29
N GLU A 68 -9.70 4.91 -10.43
CA GLU A 68 -10.00 5.96 -9.45
C GLU A 68 -10.30 5.37 -8.05
N GLU A 69 -10.89 4.19 -8.02
CA GLU A 69 -11.23 3.46 -6.79
C GLU A 69 -10.00 3.07 -5.97
N VAL A 70 -8.83 2.92 -6.60
CA VAL A 70 -7.58 2.57 -5.91
C VAL A 70 -7.21 3.69 -4.93
N GLU A 71 -7.08 4.92 -5.42
CA GLU A 71 -6.70 6.06 -4.57
C GLU A 71 -7.77 6.34 -3.50
N GLN A 72 -9.06 6.28 -3.87
CA GLN A 72 -10.16 6.44 -2.90
C GLN A 72 -10.09 5.40 -1.78
N ALA A 73 -9.82 4.14 -2.12
CA ALA A 73 -9.69 3.08 -1.12
C ALA A 73 -8.44 3.23 -0.25
N ARG A 74 -7.31 3.72 -0.79
CA ARG A 74 -6.11 4.05 0.00
C ARG A 74 -6.41 5.08 1.08
N GLN A 75 -7.11 6.16 0.70
CA GLN A 75 -7.50 7.22 1.65
C GLN A 75 -8.45 6.69 2.73
N LEU A 76 -9.40 5.83 2.35
CA LEU A 76 -10.31 5.19 3.31
C LEU A 76 -9.56 4.28 4.29
N VAL A 77 -8.58 3.51 3.83
CA VAL A 77 -7.70 2.72 4.71
C VAL A 77 -6.94 3.62 5.68
N ALA A 78 -6.32 4.70 5.19
CA ALA A 78 -5.58 5.65 6.01
C ALA A 78 -6.47 6.33 7.07
N ALA A 79 -7.73 6.57 6.74
CA ALA A 79 -8.74 7.09 7.67
C ALA A 79 -9.32 6.04 8.64
N GLY A 80 -8.83 4.78 8.61
CA GLY A 80 -9.35 3.68 9.42
C GLY A 80 -10.73 3.15 8.99
N LYS A 81 -11.25 3.61 7.85
CA LYS A 81 -12.56 3.24 7.31
C LYS A 81 -12.50 1.94 6.50
N GLY A 82 -12.08 0.87 7.16
CA GLY A 82 -11.80 -0.41 6.51
C GLY A 82 -12.99 -1.03 5.76
N VAL A 83 -14.22 -0.85 6.23
CA VAL A 83 -15.42 -1.38 5.55
C VAL A 83 -15.65 -0.67 4.21
N GLU A 84 -15.67 0.67 4.22
CA GLU A 84 -15.84 1.49 3.01
C GLU A 84 -14.70 1.23 2.00
N ALA A 85 -13.47 1.06 2.49
CA ALA A 85 -12.32 0.73 1.65
C ALA A 85 -12.47 -0.64 0.97
N GLU A 86 -12.88 -1.67 1.71
CA GLU A 86 -13.08 -3.02 1.16
C GLU A 86 -14.19 -3.03 0.10
N GLU A 87 -15.32 -2.37 0.36
CA GLU A 87 -16.40 -2.23 -0.61
C GLU A 87 -15.94 -1.54 -1.89
N LYS A 88 -15.17 -0.45 -1.74
CA LYS A 88 -14.65 0.33 -2.87
C LYS A 88 -13.66 -0.46 -3.74
N ILE A 89 -12.74 -1.21 -3.12
CA ILE A 89 -11.65 -1.88 -3.87
C ILE A 89 -12.03 -3.27 -4.42
N THR A 90 -13.05 -3.92 -3.84
CA THR A 90 -13.45 -5.29 -4.22
C THR A 90 -13.76 -5.45 -5.72
N PRO A 91 -14.46 -4.52 -6.41
CA PRO A 91 -14.68 -4.60 -7.85
C PRO A 91 -13.38 -4.66 -8.66
N ILE A 92 -12.39 -3.82 -8.34
CA ILE A 92 -11.09 -3.78 -9.00
C ILE A 92 -10.32 -5.08 -8.75
N TYR A 93 -10.29 -5.53 -7.50
CA TYR A 93 -9.68 -6.82 -7.12
C TYR A 93 -10.23 -7.97 -7.98
N ARG A 94 -11.57 -8.07 -8.12
CA ARG A 94 -12.22 -9.12 -8.92
C ARG A 94 -11.97 -8.96 -10.42
N GLN A 95 -12.00 -7.73 -10.93
CA GLN A 95 -11.77 -7.43 -12.34
C GLN A 95 -10.38 -7.87 -12.80
N PHE A 96 -9.36 -7.64 -11.96
CA PHE A 96 -7.97 -7.94 -12.30
C PHE A 96 -7.50 -9.33 -11.84
N ALA A 97 -8.30 -10.08 -11.08
CA ALA A 97 -7.96 -11.43 -10.60
C ALA A 97 -7.50 -12.41 -11.70
N PRO A 98 -8.10 -12.46 -12.91
CA PRO A 98 -7.61 -13.31 -13.99
C PRO A 98 -6.21 -12.94 -14.50
N TYR A 99 -5.74 -11.74 -14.19
CA TYR A 99 -4.48 -11.17 -14.64
C TYR A 99 -3.48 -10.97 -13.49
N SER A 100 -3.69 -11.64 -12.35
CA SER A 100 -2.93 -11.42 -11.11
C SER A 100 -1.40 -11.56 -11.24
N LYS A 101 -0.94 -12.36 -12.21
CA LYS A 101 0.49 -12.61 -12.49
C LYS A 101 1.07 -11.78 -13.63
N LEU A 102 0.26 -10.95 -14.29
CA LEU A 102 0.73 -10.15 -15.41
C LEU A 102 1.29 -8.81 -14.91
N PRO A 103 2.50 -8.40 -15.34
CA PRO A 103 3.00 -7.05 -15.09
C PRO A 103 2.00 -5.99 -15.55
N GLY A 104 1.87 -4.89 -14.79
CA GLY A 104 0.90 -3.82 -15.05
C GLY A 104 -0.54 -4.15 -14.63
N SER A 105 -0.79 -5.32 -14.06
CA SER A 105 -2.08 -5.64 -13.45
C SER A 105 -2.27 -4.90 -12.13
N TRP A 106 -3.42 -4.28 -11.96
CA TRP A 106 -3.83 -3.63 -10.71
C TRP A 106 -4.24 -4.61 -9.62
N TRP A 107 -4.19 -5.93 -9.88
CA TRP A 107 -4.58 -6.95 -8.91
C TRP A 107 -3.76 -6.89 -7.62
N GLY A 108 -2.43 -6.80 -7.73
CA GLY A 108 -1.53 -6.81 -6.57
C GLY A 108 -1.84 -5.64 -5.61
N GLU A 109 -1.93 -4.44 -6.17
CA GLU A 109 -2.29 -3.22 -5.42
C GLU A 109 -3.70 -3.31 -4.81
N ALA A 110 -4.70 -3.73 -5.60
CA ALA A 110 -6.07 -3.88 -5.12
C ALA A 110 -6.20 -4.93 -4.01
N ALA A 111 -5.48 -6.05 -4.14
CA ALA A 111 -5.41 -7.10 -3.12
C ALA A 111 -4.70 -6.60 -1.85
N LEU A 112 -3.64 -5.80 -1.99
CA LEU A 112 -2.92 -5.19 -0.85
C LEU A 112 -3.80 -4.20 -0.09
N ILE A 113 -4.49 -3.30 -0.79
CA ILE A 113 -5.43 -2.36 -0.18
C ILE A 113 -6.56 -3.12 0.52
N ARG A 114 -7.09 -4.17 -0.10
CA ARG A 114 -8.11 -5.04 0.52
C ARG A 114 -7.59 -5.69 1.80
N ALA A 115 -6.36 -6.22 1.80
CA ALA A 115 -5.75 -6.80 2.99
C ALA A 115 -5.58 -5.77 4.11
N ARG A 116 -5.15 -4.54 3.80
CA ARG A 116 -5.06 -3.43 4.76
C ARG A 116 -6.43 -3.01 5.29
N ALA A 117 -7.46 -3.01 4.45
CA ALA A 117 -8.84 -2.74 4.84
C ALA A 117 -9.38 -3.79 5.83
N LEU A 118 -9.09 -5.08 5.60
CA LEU A 118 -9.43 -6.17 6.51
C LEU A 118 -8.69 -6.05 7.85
N LEU A 119 -7.41 -5.65 7.80
CA LEU A 119 -6.60 -5.40 9.00
C LEU A 119 -7.18 -4.27 9.84
N ALA A 120 -7.61 -3.17 9.20
CA ALA A 120 -8.26 -2.04 9.89
C ALA A 120 -9.59 -2.44 10.56
N GLN A 121 -10.29 -3.44 10.01
CA GLN A 121 -11.49 -4.04 10.59
C GLN A 121 -11.18 -5.07 11.70
N GLN A 122 -9.91 -5.35 12.00
CA GLN A 122 -9.48 -6.40 12.94
C GLN A 122 -9.92 -7.82 12.54
N LYS A 123 -10.19 -8.04 11.25
CA LYS A 123 -10.54 -9.36 10.70
C LYS A 123 -9.27 -10.17 10.46
N ASN A 124 -8.63 -10.60 11.54
CA ASN A 124 -7.29 -11.19 11.51
C ASN A 124 -7.20 -12.44 10.59
N ASP A 125 -8.17 -13.35 10.66
CA ASP A 125 -8.18 -14.57 9.83
C ASP A 125 -8.34 -14.26 8.33
N GLU A 126 -9.18 -13.27 7.98
CA GLU A 126 -9.35 -12.83 6.59
C GLU A 126 -8.11 -12.11 6.08
N THR A 127 -7.49 -11.29 6.93
CA THR A 127 -6.24 -10.59 6.65
C THR A 127 -5.11 -11.59 6.40
N GLU A 128 -5.01 -12.63 7.22
CA GLU A 128 -4.01 -13.68 7.07
C GLU A 128 -4.16 -14.38 5.71
N ARG A 129 -5.39 -14.76 5.34
CA ARG A 129 -5.67 -15.39 4.04
C ARG A 129 -5.31 -14.46 2.88
N ALA A 130 -5.69 -13.19 2.95
CA ALA A 130 -5.38 -12.21 1.91
C ALA A 130 -3.86 -11.97 1.75
N ALA A 131 -3.12 -11.89 2.86
CA ALA A 131 -1.67 -11.76 2.84
C ALA A 131 -0.98 -13.00 2.24
N ARG A 132 -1.46 -14.22 2.56
CA ARG A 132 -0.94 -15.46 1.93
C ARG A 132 -1.21 -15.52 0.44
N GLU A 133 -2.38 -15.06 0.00
CA GLU A 133 -2.71 -14.98 -1.42
C GLU A 133 -1.76 -14.02 -2.16
N LEU A 134 -1.52 -12.84 -1.61
CA LEU A 134 -0.55 -11.87 -2.15
C LEU A 134 0.84 -12.46 -2.28
N MET A 135 1.37 -13.07 -1.21
CA MET A 135 2.72 -13.66 -1.20
C MET A 135 2.88 -14.82 -2.19
N SER A 136 1.80 -15.54 -2.52
CA SER A 136 1.84 -16.71 -3.42
C SER A 136 1.52 -16.38 -4.87
N THR A 137 0.83 -15.26 -5.12
CA THR A 137 0.29 -14.93 -6.45
C THR A 137 0.97 -13.72 -7.07
N SER A 138 1.35 -12.72 -6.27
CA SER A 138 2.01 -11.52 -6.79
C SER A 138 3.36 -11.87 -7.41
N THR A 139 3.68 -11.18 -8.50
CA THR A 139 5.00 -11.24 -9.15
C THR A 139 5.86 -10.02 -8.81
N ASP A 140 5.26 -9.02 -8.16
CA ASP A 140 5.93 -7.81 -7.69
C ASP A 140 6.49 -8.02 -6.28
N SER A 141 7.80 -7.85 -6.13
CA SER A 141 8.52 -8.06 -4.86
C SER A 141 8.09 -7.07 -3.79
N GLU A 142 7.77 -5.83 -4.14
CA GLU A 142 7.30 -4.81 -3.20
C GLU A 142 5.95 -5.19 -2.61
N THR A 143 5.00 -5.62 -3.44
CA THR A 143 3.71 -6.16 -2.99
C THR A 143 3.89 -7.37 -2.08
N VAL A 144 4.84 -8.26 -2.38
CA VAL A 144 5.14 -9.43 -1.53
C VAL A 144 5.69 -8.99 -0.17
N ALA A 145 6.65 -8.05 -0.13
CA ALA A 145 7.21 -7.52 1.10
C ALA A 145 6.16 -6.78 1.95
N ALA A 146 5.26 -6.01 1.32
CA ALA A 146 4.15 -5.37 1.99
C ALA A 146 3.16 -6.39 2.59
N ALA A 147 2.90 -7.50 1.91
CA ALA A 147 2.09 -8.60 2.45
C ALA A 147 2.79 -9.33 3.61
N GLN A 148 4.12 -9.51 3.55
CA GLN A 148 4.90 -10.02 4.68
C GLN A 148 4.80 -9.11 5.90
N LEU A 149 4.85 -7.79 5.71
CA LEU A 149 4.67 -6.81 6.80
C LEU A 149 3.28 -6.91 7.44
N ILE A 150 2.22 -7.04 6.63
CA ILE A 150 0.85 -7.28 7.14
C ILE A 150 0.80 -8.57 7.95
N MET A 151 1.40 -9.64 7.45
CA MET A 151 1.45 -10.92 8.16
C MET A 151 2.19 -10.80 9.50
N ALA A 152 3.34 -10.12 9.53
CA ALA A 152 4.08 -9.87 10.76
C ALA A 152 3.22 -9.10 11.79
N ARG A 153 2.46 -8.10 11.34
CA ARG A 153 1.52 -7.36 12.21
C ARG A 153 0.46 -8.29 12.80
N ILE A 154 -0.12 -9.19 11.99
CA ILE A 154 -1.09 -10.18 12.46
C ILE A 154 -0.44 -11.13 13.49
N GLN A 155 0.76 -11.65 13.23
CA GLN A 155 1.44 -12.52 14.20
C GLN A 155 1.69 -11.79 15.53
N MET A 156 2.06 -10.52 15.49
CA MET A 156 2.18 -9.70 16.70
C MET A 156 0.84 -9.59 17.45
N LEU A 157 -0.25 -9.28 16.77
CA LEU A 157 -1.60 -9.18 17.37
C LEU A 157 -2.07 -10.51 17.97
N LEU A 158 -1.60 -11.64 17.44
CA LEU A 158 -1.86 -12.99 17.95
C LEU A 158 -0.88 -13.43 19.05
N ASN A 159 -0.10 -12.50 19.64
CA ASN A 159 0.93 -12.76 20.64
C ASN A 159 2.05 -13.72 20.19
N LYS A 160 2.28 -13.83 18.88
CA LYS A 160 3.35 -14.63 18.26
C LYS A 160 4.50 -13.71 17.81
N ALA A 161 4.99 -12.91 18.75
CA ALA A 161 6.00 -11.87 18.47
C ALA A 161 7.31 -12.43 17.89
N ASP A 162 7.73 -13.63 18.27
CA ASP A 162 8.95 -14.25 17.70
C ASP A 162 8.81 -14.57 16.21
N ILE A 163 7.61 -14.97 15.77
CA ILE A 163 7.32 -15.20 14.36
C ILE A 163 7.31 -13.85 13.62
N ALA A 164 6.69 -12.83 14.21
CA ALA A 164 6.69 -11.48 13.64
C ALA A 164 8.12 -10.94 13.46
N ASP A 165 8.97 -11.05 14.48
CA ASP A 165 10.38 -10.61 14.43
C ASP A 165 11.15 -11.31 13.29
N ALA A 166 11.01 -12.64 13.15
CA ALA A 166 11.68 -13.39 12.09
C ALA A 166 11.25 -12.95 10.68
N MET A 167 9.98 -12.61 10.50
CA MET A 167 9.47 -12.07 9.23
C MET A 167 10.03 -10.67 8.94
N LEU A 168 10.14 -9.83 9.96
CA LEU A 168 10.68 -8.48 9.82
C LEU A 168 12.19 -8.50 9.51
N ASP A 169 12.94 -9.43 10.10
CA ASP A 169 14.34 -9.67 9.75
C ASP A 169 14.52 -10.19 8.31
N GLU A 170 13.52 -10.88 7.74
CA GLU A 170 13.55 -11.28 6.34
C GLU A 170 13.32 -10.08 5.41
N ILE A 171 12.37 -9.20 5.72
CA ILE A 171 12.11 -7.97 4.96
C ILE A 171 13.38 -7.11 4.90
N MET A 172 14.02 -6.89 6.05
CA MET A 172 15.25 -6.10 6.18
C MET A 172 16.45 -6.66 5.41
N ARG A 173 16.48 -7.97 5.14
CA ARG A 173 17.60 -8.61 4.42
C ARG A 173 17.42 -8.63 2.91
N LYS A 174 16.21 -8.37 2.42
CA LYS A 174 15.86 -8.44 1.02
C LYS A 174 15.90 -7.07 0.32
N ASP A 175 16.43 -6.05 1.00
CA ASP A 175 16.52 -4.67 0.53
C ASP A 175 15.18 -4.17 -0.04
N ALA A 176 14.13 -4.21 0.79
CA ALA A 176 12.83 -3.71 0.41
C ALA A 176 12.87 -2.18 0.26
N SER A 177 11.82 -1.57 -0.31
CA SER A 177 11.73 -0.11 -0.33
C SER A 177 11.85 0.52 1.06
N SER A 178 12.39 1.75 1.10
CA SER A 178 12.56 2.54 2.32
C SER A 178 11.26 2.69 3.12
N GLU A 179 10.11 2.83 2.44
CA GLU A 179 8.81 2.87 3.10
C GLU A 179 8.51 1.57 3.86
N ILE A 180 8.71 0.41 3.23
CA ILE A 180 8.47 -0.90 3.85
C ILE A 180 9.44 -1.12 5.01
N GLU A 181 10.71 -0.77 4.83
CA GLU A 181 11.71 -0.90 5.87
C GLU A 181 11.41 0.01 7.08
N ALA A 182 11.02 1.28 6.85
CA ALA A 182 10.60 2.18 7.91
C ALA A 182 9.42 1.62 8.72
N ARG A 183 8.41 1.08 8.04
CA ARG A 183 7.26 0.45 8.72
C ARG A 183 7.65 -0.82 9.48
N ALA A 184 8.57 -1.61 8.95
CA ALA A 184 9.08 -2.79 9.63
C ALA A 184 9.89 -2.42 10.89
N ALA A 185 10.72 -1.37 10.83
CA ALA A 185 11.40 -0.82 12.01
C ALA A 185 10.42 -0.37 13.09
N ILE A 186 9.35 0.36 12.72
CA ILE A 186 8.27 0.73 13.65
C ILE A 186 7.66 -0.52 14.31
N LEU A 187 7.35 -1.56 13.53
CA LEU A 187 6.74 -2.77 14.07
C LEU A 187 7.66 -3.53 15.03
N ARG A 188 8.97 -3.56 14.77
CA ARG A 188 9.95 -4.11 15.73
C ARG A 188 10.02 -3.27 17.00
N GLY A 189 9.93 -1.96 16.88
CA GLY A 189 9.79 -1.03 18.00
C GLY A 189 8.56 -1.36 18.85
N ASP A 190 7.40 -1.57 18.21
CA ASP A 190 6.16 -1.96 18.89
C ASP A 190 6.30 -3.29 19.65
N ILE A 191 6.94 -4.28 19.03
CA ILE A 191 7.21 -5.58 19.66
C ILE A 191 8.10 -5.42 20.90
N ALA A 192 9.22 -4.71 20.77
CA ALA A 192 10.14 -4.45 21.88
C ALA A 192 9.46 -3.63 23.00
N TYR A 193 8.65 -2.64 22.64
CA TYR A 193 7.90 -1.82 23.59
C TYR A 193 6.89 -2.66 24.37
N ALA A 194 6.14 -3.54 23.70
CA ALA A 194 5.20 -4.46 24.35
C ALA A 194 5.90 -5.40 25.35
N ARG A 195 7.16 -5.77 25.08
CA ARG A 195 8.03 -6.55 25.98
C ARG A 195 8.66 -5.71 27.11
N LYS A 196 8.39 -4.41 27.16
CA LYS A 196 9.02 -3.41 28.06
C LYS A 196 10.54 -3.28 27.86
N GLU A 197 11.04 -3.69 26.70
CA GLU A 197 12.44 -3.52 26.30
C GLU A 197 12.65 -2.10 25.75
N PHE A 198 12.42 -1.07 26.57
CA PHE A 198 12.31 0.31 26.10
C PHE A 198 13.56 0.84 25.38
N SER A 199 14.76 0.42 25.82
CA SER A 199 16.01 0.77 25.13
C SER A 199 16.04 0.22 23.70
N LYS A 200 15.63 -1.03 23.51
CA LYS A 200 15.59 -1.68 22.21
C LYS A 200 14.46 -1.12 21.32
N ALA A 201 13.33 -0.77 21.93
CA ALA A 201 12.26 -0.07 21.23
C ALA A 201 12.75 1.28 20.67
N LEU A 202 13.51 2.04 21.46
CA LEU A 202 14.14 3.29 21.00
C LEU A 202 15.10 3.06 19.83
N GLU A 203 15.94 2.02 19.89
CA GLU A 203 16.84 1.67 18.78
C GLU A 203 16.07 1.50 17.47
N PHE A 204 14.94 0.78 17.48
CA PHE A 204 14.13 0.57 16.28
C PHE A 204 13.34 1.81 15.84
N TYR A 205 12.68 2.52 16.75
CA TYR A 205 11.92 3.72 16.36
C TYR A 205 12.81 4.83 15.80
N LEU A 206 14.01 5.00 16.36
CA LEU A 206 14.95 6.03 15.94
C LEU A 206 15.68 5.69 14.63
N GLN A 207 15.60 4.45 14.14
CA GLN A 207 16.07 4.14 12.78
C GLN A 207 15.30 4.93 11.73
N VAL A 208 14.01 5.20 11.94
CA VAL A 208 13.17 5.90 10.95
C VAL A 208 13.67 7.32 10.64
N PRO A 209 13.80 8.24 11.60
CA PRO A 209 14.35 9.57 11.31
C PRO A 209 15.81 9.54 10.85
N VAL A 210 16.59 8.51 11.20
CA VAL A 210 18.02 8.42 10.86
C VAL A 210 18.27 7.89 9.45
N PHE A 211 17.55 6.84 9.04
CA PHE A 211 17.79 6.14 7.77
C PHE A 211 16.69 6.38 6.73
N TYR A 212 15.48 6.70 7.18
CA TYR A 212 14.28 6.83 6.35
C TYR A 212 13.66 8.22 6.50
N GLY A 213 14.51 9.25 6.64
CA GLY A 213 14.13 10.64 6.91
C GLY A 213 13.19 11.28 5.88
N THR A 214 13.05 10.70 4.69
CA THR A 214 12.15 11.16 3.63
C THR A 214 10.76 10.52 3.67
N GLU A 215 10.55 9.53 4.56
CA GLU A 215 9.29 8.82 4.71
C GLU A 215 8.33 9.56 5.66
N ASP A 216 7.91 10.76 5.27
CA ASP A 216 7.09 11.66 6.09
C ASP A 216 5.77 11.02 6.54
N ALA A 217 5.22 10.11 5.74
CA ALA A 217 3.96 9.44 6.03
C ALA A 217 4.01 8.54 7.28
N VAL A 218 5.20 8.05 7.68
CA VAL A 218 5.38 7.16 8.85
C VAL A 218 6.20 7.80 9.97
N MET A 219 6.82 8.95 9.71
CA MET A 219 7.62 9.68 10.69
C MET A 219 6.87 9.99 12.00
N PRO A 220 5.62 10.50 11.99
CA PRO A 220 4.89 10.79 13.24
C PRO A 220 4.69 9.54 14.10
N VAL A 221 4.45 8.38 13.46
CA VAL A 221 4.23 7.10 14.14
C VAL A 221 5.50 6.65 14.86
N ALA A 222 6.65 6.71 14.18
CA ALA A 222 7.94 6.35 14.76
C ALA A 222 8.32 7.28 15.92
N LEU A 223 8.14 8.60 15.74
CA LEU A 223 8.42 9.58 16.78
C LEU A 223 7.52 9.37 18.00
N LEU A 224 6.23 9.10 17.81
CA LEU A 224 5.31 8.81 18.91
C LEU A 224 5.73 7.54 19.67
N GLY A 225 6.12 6.49 18.94
CA GLY A 225 6.71 5.28 19.52
C GLY A 225 7.95 5.59 20.36
N SER A 226 8.86 6.42 19.84
CA SER A 226 10.07 6.83 20.57
C SER A 226 9.74 7.64 21.83
N ALA A 227 8.78 8.56 21.79
CA ALA A 227 8.35 9.35 22.94
C ALA A 227 7.78 8.47 24.07
N ARG A 228 6.95 7.48 23.69
CA ARG A 228 6.44 6.47 24.62
C ARG A 228 7.55 5.62 25.21
N ALA A 229 8.50 5.19 24.38
CA ALA A 229 9.65 4.41 24.84
C ALA A 229 10.56 5.20 25.79
N TYR A 230 10.82 6.49 25.53
CA TYR A 230 11.53 7.37 26.48
C TYR A 230 10.81 7.46 27.82
N ARG A 231 9.48 7.64 27.80
CA ARG A 231 8.68 7.66 29.05
C ARG A 231 8.78 6.34 29.80
N GLY A 232 8.64 5.20 29.10
CA GLY A 232 8.77 3.87 29.69
C GLY A 232 10.16 3.61 30.27
N TYR A 233 11.20 4.15 29.63
CA TYR A 233 12.58 4.11 30.08
C TYR A 233 12.86 5.02 31.31
N GLY A 234 11.97 5.96 31.61
CA GLY A 234 12.11 6.92 32.72
C GLY A 234 12.79 8.25 32.33
N ASP A 235 13.02 8.51 31.04
CA ASP A 235 13.55 9.79 30.55
C ASP A 235 12.39 10.72 30.13
N SER A 236 11.68 11.25 31.14
CA SER A 236 10.54 12.15 30.92
C SER A 236 10.93 13.42 30.13
N ALA A 237 12.15 13.91 30.28
CA ALA A 237 12.62 15.11 29.58
C ALA A 237 12.81 14.87 28.07
N ARG A 238 13.26 13.68 27.66
CA ARG A 238 13.27 13.32 26.22
C ARG A 238 11.88 13.00 25.71
N ALA A 239 11.05 12.34 26.51
CA ALA A 239 9.67 12.06 26.12
C ALA A 239 8.89 13.34 25.84
N GLU A 240 8.96 14.33 26.74
CA GLU A 240 8.31 15.63 26.57
C GLU A 240 8.77 16.35 25.29
N ARG A 241 10.09 16.43 25.07
CA ARG A 241 10.64 17.04 23.85
C ARG A 241 10.17 16.34 22.59
N ALA A 242 10.15 15.01 22.58
CA ALA A 242 9.69 14.24 21.43
C ALA A 242 8.18 14.47 21.16
N TYR A 243 7.34 14.53 22.20
CA TYR A 243 5.93 14.88 22.01
C TYR A 243 5.76 16.29 21.44
N LEU A 244 6.49 17.28 21.97
CA LEU A 244 6.41 18.67 21.48
C LEU A 244 6.84 18.78 20.02
N ASP A 245 7.89 18.07 19.62
CA ASP A 245 8.34 18.04 18.23
C ASP A 245 7.25 17.49 17.29
N ILE A 246 6.58 16.39 17.66
CA ILE A 246 5.47 15.84 16.87
C ILE A 246 4.34 16.87 16.72
N ILE A 247 4.00 17.56 17.82
CA ILE A 247 2.91 18.56 17.84
C ILE A 247 3.19 19.74 16.93
N VAL A 248 4.45 20.19 16.88
CA VAL A 248 4.88 21.35 16.08
C VAL A 248 5.08 20.96 14.62
N THR A 249 5.73 19.83 14.37
CA THR A 249 6.17 19.42 13.02
C THR A 249 5.06 18.71 12.25
N TYR A 250 4.14 18.00 12.93
CA TYR A 250 3.08 17.21 12.31
C TYR A 250 1.68 17.53 12.88
N PRO A 251 1.26 18.81 12.92
CA PRO A 251 0.12 19.27 13.72
C PRO A 251 -1.22 18.63 13.34
N ASP A 252 -1.37 18.20 12.09
CA ASP A 252 -2.62 17.67 11.51
C ASP A 252 -2.72 16.13 11.54
N THR A 253 -1.78 15.46 12.22
CA THR A 253 -1.75 13.99 12.31
C THR A 253 -2.49 13.47 13.55
N ALA A 254 -2.94 12.21 13.49
CA ALA A 254 -3.52 11.54 14.66
C ALA A 254 -2.49 11.45 15.79
N GLU A 255 -1.22 11.26 15.45
CA GLU A 255 -0.10 11.16 16.37
C GLU A 255 0.12 12.47 17.14
N ALA A 256 -0.04 13.64 16.50
CA ALA A 256 0.01 14.92 17.19
C ALA A 256 -1.13 15.11 18.19
N ALA A 257 -2.35 14.66 17.87
CA ALA A 257 -3.46 14.68 18.81
C ALA A 257 -3.20 13.78 20.04
N VAL A 258 -2.62 12.60 19.80
CA VAL A 258 -2.19 11.69 20.87
C VAL A 258 -1.04 12.30 21.70
N ALA A 259 -0.04 12.88 21.04
CA ALA A 259 1.09 13.51 21.69
C ALA A 259 0.66 14.64 22.64
N LYS A 260 -0.28 15.51 22.23
CA LYS A 260 -0.88 16.55 23.11
C LYS A 260 -1.50 15.96 24.37
N THR A 261 -2.18 14.83 24.22
CA THR A 261 -2.87 14.16 25.32
C THR A 261 -1.88 13.48 26.27
N GLU A 262 -0.84 12.83 25.73
CA GLU A 262 0.15 12.11 26.52
C GLU A 262 1.17 13.03 27.19
N SER A 263 1.56 14.14 26.55
CA SER A 263 2.50 15.12 27.12
C SER A 263 1.91 15.82 28.35
N ALA A 264 0.59 16.07 28.36
CA ALA A 264 -0.10 16.67 29.51
C ALA A 264 -0.17 15.77 30.76
N ARG A 265 0.26 14.50 30.64
CA ARG A 265 0.25 13.50 31.72
C ARG A 265 1.65 13.11 32.21
N LEU A 266 2.70 13.70 31.64
CA LEU A 266 4.07 13.55 32.12
C LEU A 266 4.25 14.28 33.46
#